data_AF-A0A2G9YWF0-F1
#
_entry.id   AF-A0A2G9YWF0-F1
#
_cell.length_a   1.000
_cell.length_b   1.000
_cell.length_c   1.000
_cell.angle_alpha   90.00
_cell.angle_beta   90.00
_cell.angle_gamma   90.00
#
_symmetry.space_group_name_H-M   'P 1'
#
loop_
_entity.id
_entity.type
_entity.pdbx_description
1 polymer ?
#
loop_
_entity_poly.entity_id
_entity_poly.type
_entity_poly.pdbx_seq_one_letter_code
_entity_poly.pdbx_strand_id
1 'polypeptide(L)' 'MGKIKMKKFIPLDKSSIIGMGLLDIINGYKDIETFLGQQKILSEDLLALKRASELWRTNEPIDVGESGTLYRLLQFAS' A
#
# COMPACT_ATOMS: atom_id res chain seq x y z
N MET A 1 -12.19 34.59 -0.16
CA MET A 1 -11.00 33.82 -0.61
C MET A 1 -10.47 33.00 0.57
N GLY A 2 -10.75 31.70 0.63
CA GLY A 2 -10.25 30.84 1.72
C GLY A 2 -8.77 30.53 1.51
N LYS A 3 -7.91 30.85 2.49
CA LYS A 3 -6.47 30.53 2.43
C LYS A 3 -6.25 29.08 2.88
N ILE A 4 -5.71 28.23 1.99
CA ILE A 4 -5.32 26.86 2.32
C ILE A 4 -3.91 26.89 2.94
N LYS A 5 -3.79 26.50 4.21
CA LYS A 5 -2.49 26.26 4.85
C LYS A 5 -1.95 24.91 4.34
N MET A 6 -0.99 24.94 3.43
CA MET A 6 -0.21 23.75 3.06
C MET A 6 0.54 23.27 4.31
N LYS A 7 0.14 22.12 4.87
CA LYS A 7 1.01 21.40 5.81
C LYS A 7 2.28 21.01 5.02
N LYS A 8 3.46 21.15 5.64
CA LYS A 8 4.80 21.00 5.02
C LYS A 8 5.12 19.62 4.39
N PHE A 9 4.16 18.70 4.36
CA PHE A 9 4.30 17.36 3.81
C PHE A 9 3.31 17.18 2.67
N ILE A 10 3.78 16.67 1.54
CA ILE A 10 2.91 16.24 0.45
C ILE A 10 1.97 15.19 1.06
N PRO A 11 0.64 15.39 1.03
CA PRO A 11 -0.27 14.36 1.49
C PRO A 11 -0.02 13.13 0.63
N LEU A 12 0.34 12.02 1.27
CA LEU A 12 0.53 10.74 0.59
C LEU A 12 -0.77 10.37 -0.09
N ASP A 13 -0.82 10.54 -1.41
CA ASP A 13 -1.92 10.05 -2.20
C ASP A 13 -1.88 8.52 -2.24
N LYS A 14 -3.03 7.93 -2.54
CA LYS A 14 -3.22 6.48 -2.55
C LYS A 14 -2.22 5.75 -3.46
N SER A 15 -1.91 6.31 -4.63
CA SER A 15 -0.98 5.69 -5.58
C SER A 15 0.45 5.74 -5.06
N SER A 16 0.85 6.84 -4.42
CA SER A 16 2.14 6.94 -3.74
C SER A 16 2.29 5.90 -2.62
N ILE A 17 1.24 5.69 -1.81
CA ILE A 17 1.24 4.67 -0.75
C ILE A 17 1.39 3.27 -1.35
N ILE A 18 0.69 2.95 -2.43
CA ILE A 18 0.82 1.67 -3.12
C ILE A 18 2.23 1.48 -3.68
N GLY A 19 2.82 2.52 -4.28
CA GLY A 19 4.19 2.47 -4.78
C GLY A 19 5.23 2.20 -3.69
N MET A 20 5.15 2.90 -2.56
CA MET A 20 6.01 2.65 -1.40
C MET A 20 5.78 1.25 -0.81
N GLY A 21 4.51 0.85 -0.69
CA GLY A 21 4.16 -0.47 -0.21
C GLY A 21 4.73 -1.59 -1.08
N LEU A 22 4.68 -1.44 -2.41
CA LEU A 22 5.29 -2.41 -3.32
C LEU A 22 6.80 -2.52 -3.09
N LEU A 23 7.51 -1.39 -2.94
CA LEU A 23 8.95 -1.40 -2.66
C LEU A 23 9.26 -2.08 -1.34
N ASP A 24 8.48 -1.82 -0.30
CA ASP A 24 8.64 -2.47 0.99
C ASP A 24 8.43 -3.98 0.89
N ILE A 25 7.38 -4.39 0.18
CA ILE A 25 7.05 -5.80 -0.07
C ILE A 25 8.21 -6.52 -0.77
N ILE A 26 8.69 -5.99 -1.89
CA ILE A 26 9.77 -6.60 -2.70
C ILE A 26 11.08 -6.70 -1.90
N ASN A 27 11.41 -5.67 -1.12
CA ASN A 27 12.65 -5.62 -0.35
C ASN A 27 12.53 -6.29 1.03
N GLY A 28 11.37 -6.82 1.38
CA GLY A 28 11.14 -7.51 2.65
C GLY A 28 11.01 -6.58 3.88
N TYR A 29 10.80 -5.28 3.67
CA TYR A 29 10.53 -4.31 4.73
C TYR A 29 9.11 -4.46 5.30
N LYS A 30 8.91 -3.93 6.52
CA LYS A 30 7.63 -3.99 7.27
C LYS A 30 7.02 -2.61 7.52
N ASP A 31 7.59 -1.58 6.92
CA ASP A 31 7.23 -0.19 7.14
C ASP A 31 5.80 0.06 6.66
N ILE A 32 5.42 -0.46 5.48
CA ILE A 32 4.04 -0.41 4.99
C ILE A 32 3.05 -1.16 5.88
N GLU A 33 3.39 -2.35 6.37
CA GLU A 33 2.54 -3.12 7.29
C GLU A 33 2.23 -2.28 8.55
N THR A 34 3.28 -1.68 9.11
CA THR A 34 3.21 -0.83 10.29
C THR A 34 2.39 0.44 10.03
N PHE A 35 2.66 1.11 8.91
CA PHE A 35 1.97 2.34 8.50
C PHE A 35 0.47 2.11 8.30
N LEU A 36 0.09 1.05 7.58
CA LEU A 36 -1.32 0.72 7.32
C LEU A 36 -2.02 0.22 8.59
N GLY A 37 -1.31 -0.47 9.49
CA GLY A 37 -1.84 -0.91 10.78
C GLY A 37 -2.24 0.22 11.73
N GLN A 38 -1.66 1.42 11.57
CA GLN A 38 -1.98 2.60 12.36
C GLN A 38 -3.19 3.39 11.84
N GLN A 39 -3.66 3.10 10.61
CA GLN A 39 -4.79 3.80 10.03
C GLN A 39 -6.12 3.22 10.54
N LYS A 40 -7.05 4.09 10.96
CA LYS A 40 -8.38 3.66 11.44
C LYS A 40 -9.29 3.15 10.32
N ILE A 41 -9.16 3.72 9.12
CA ILE A 41 -9.97 3.41 7.96
C ILE A 41 -9.03 3.28 6.77
N LEU A 42 -9.10 2.15 6.08
CA LEU A 42 -8.37 1.88 4.87
C LEU A 42 -9.36 1.73 3.72
N SER A 43 -9.03 2.25 2.54
CA SER A 43 -9.76 1.90 1.32
C SER A 43 -9.49 0.45 0.93
N GLU A 44 -10.36 -0.17 0.13
CA GLU A 44 -10.18 -1.54 -0.36
C GLU A 44 -8.80 -1.82 -0.96
N ASP A 45 -8.25 -0.92 -1.79
CA ASP A 45 -6.90 -1.11 -2.35
C ASP A 45 -5.79 -1.10 -1.28
N LEU A 46 -5.95 -0.33 -0.20
CA LEU A 46 -4.97 -0.28 0.89
C LEU A 46 -5.13 -1.47 1.84
N LEU A 47 -6.35 -2.01 1.98
CA LEU A 47 -6.57 -3.29 2.65
C LEU A 47 -5.94 -4.43 1.85
N ALA A 48 -6.10 -4.44 0.53
CA ALA A 48 -5.46 -5.40 -0.37
C ALA A 48 -3.93 -5.29 -0.29
N LEU A 49 -3.37 -4.08 -0.28
CA LEU A 49 -1.93 -3.85 -0.11
C LEU A 49 -1.43 -4.39 1.24
N LYS A 50 -2.16 -4.14 2.34
CA LYS A 50 -1.80 -4.66 3.66
C LYS A 50 -1.78 -6.19 3.65
N ARG A 51 -2.83 -6.84 3.16
CA ARG A 51 -2.90 -8.31 3.05
C ARG A 51 -1.78 -8.86 2.18
N ALA A 52 -1.53 -8.23 1.04
CA ALA A 52 -0.41 -8.61 0.17
C ALA A 52 0.93 -8.51 0.90
N SER A 53 1.16 -7.47 1.70
CA SER A 53 2.41 -7.34 2.46
C SER A 53 2.60 -8.41 3.54
N GLU A 54 1.51 -8.81 4.21
CA GLU A 54 1.53 -9.87 5.23
C GLU A 54 1.78 -11.26 4.60
N LEU A 55 1.20 -11.51 3.42
CA LEU A 55 1.26 -12.79 2.72
C LEU A 55 2.43 -12.93 1.74
N TRP A 56 3.08 -11.84 1.32
CA TRP A 56 4.12 -11.87 0.27
C TRP A 56 5.26 -12.85 0.55
N ARG A 57 5.61 -13.00 1.83
CA ARG A 57 6.72 -13.87 2.27
C ARG A 57 6.25 -15.30 2.60
N THR A 58 4.98 -15.62 2.38
CA THR A 58 4.40 -16.93 2.61
C THR A 58 4.15 -17.64 1.27
N ASN A 59 3.91 -18.95 1.31
CA ASN A 59 3.46 -19.70 0.13
C ASN A 59 1.93 -19.62 -0.07
N GLU A 60 1.27 -18.66 0.58
CA GLU A 60 -0.17 -18.50 0.48
C GLU A 60 -0.55 -17.64 -0.74
N PRO A 61 -1.69 -17.94 -1.39
CA PRO A 61 -2.18 -17.11 -2.48
C PRO A 61 -2.53 -15.70 -1.98
N ILE A 62 -2.11 -14.68 -2.74
CA ILE A 62 -2.42 -13.28 -2.44
C ILE A 62 -3.70 -12.88 -3.17
N ASP A 63 -4.73 -12.51 -2.40
CA ASP A 63 -5.94 -11.89 -2.93
C ASP A 63 -5.81 -10.37 -2.92
N VAL A 64 -5.74 -9.78 -4.11
CA VAL A 64 -5.65 -8.33 -4.34
C VAL A 64 -7.01 -7.66 -4.57
N GLY A 65 -8.12 -8.41 -4.47
CA GLY A 65 -9.47 -7.93 -4.70
C GLY A 65 -9.64 -7.29 -6.08
N GLU A 66 -10.31 -6.13 -6.12
CA GLU A 66 -10.53 -5.35 -7.35
C GLU A 66 -9.35 -4.43 -7.73
N SER A 67 -8.22 -4.53 -7.00
CA SER A 67 -7.08 -3.64 -7.21
C SER A 67 -6.26 -4.04 -8.44
N GLY A 68 -6.72 -3.64 -9.63
CA GLY A 68 -6.00 -3.91 -10.89
C GLY A 68 -4.57 -3.34 -10.92
N THR A 69 -4.32 -2.26 -10.18
CA THR A 69 -2.97 -1.68 -10.04
C THR A 69 -2.07 -2.58 -9.21
N LEU A 70 -2.54 -3.02 -8.03
CA LEU A 70 -1.77 -3.90 -7.16
C LEU A 70 -1.52 -5.26 -7.82
N TYR A 71 -2.53 -5.82 -8.49
CA TYR A 71 -2.41 -7.05 -9.28
C TYR A 71 -1.26 -6.96 -10.28
N ARG A 72 -1.28 -5.92 -11.14
CA ARG A 72 -0.27 -5.75 -12.18
C ARG A 72 1.12 -5.58 -11.57
N LEU A 73 1.24 -4.78 -10.53
CA LEU A 73 2.54 -4.51 -9.90
C LEU A 73 3.13 -5.75 -9.24
N LEU A 74 2.34 -6.53 -8.49
CA LEU A 74 2.81 -7.76 -7.84
C LEU A 74 3.09 -8.88 -8.85
N GLN A 75 2.29 -8.99 -9.91
CA GLN A 75 2.47 -10.00 -10.96
C GLN A 75 3.84 -9.89 -11.66
N PHE A 76 4.34 -8.66 -11.83
CA PHE A 76 5.62 -8.39 -12.51
C PHE A 76 6.75 -8.03 -11.55
N ALA A 77 6.54 -8.19 -10.24
CA ALA A 77 7.56 -7.96 -9.23
C ALA A 77 8.46 -9.19 -8.96
N SER A 78 8.10 -10.36 -9.50
CA SER A 78 8.84 -11.63 -9.38
C SER A 78 9.80 -11.90 -10.54
#